data_AF-A0A7X0P3F0-F1
#
_entry.id   AF-A0A7X0P3F0-F1
#
_cell.length_a   1.000
_cell.length_b   1.000
_cell.length_c   1.000
_cell.angle_alpha   90.00
_cell.angle_beta   90.00
_cell.angle_gamma   90.00
#
_symmetry.space_group_name_H-M   'P 1'
#
loop_
_entity.id
_entity.type
_entity.pdbx_description
1 polymer ?
#
loop_
_entity_poly.entity_id
_entity_poly.type
_entity_poly.pdbx_seq_one_letter_code
_entity_poly.pdbx_strand_id
1 'polypeptide(L)'
;MSAPAAGAGSRLSPATAGEEGRTSLRVSGAGSRVSLLERRYRAVLRLLPASYRAEREEEMVDAFMEMSGDVSDELNPRPAWGEIASVLALAVRLRFGGTGADPRLFAWGESVRLLALLGLAFHAMGGVYTGVELLRTLVFQVQPGLAGAPGSFERLLAVAVSLAYLCSTVAFLAIMRGHVRTAKITAVVGAAPALAYTLIPMILAGPVMDRPLSEPATLVFTAVPVIALLLGFHGDAAPRRRSWALALSPLAAGLAVLGCTWLLVALRLPDADWLYLWLDLGTAIPVWAAGAVAVLTRRSAPPQALAMSAAGLLLLLMRLTLLGNLPDGPAWLTVCAQCALLWSLSVALAWVGARGLPARRPAFQP
;
A
#
# COMPACT_ATOMS: atom_id res chain seq x y z
N MET A 1 0.53 62.46 -41.66
CA MET A 1 1.56 62.01 -40.70
C MET A 1 1.95 60.59 -41.12
N SER A 2 2.57 60.34 -42.29
CA SER A 2 3.85 60.83 -42.83
C SER A 2 5.08 60.33 -42.05
N ALA A 3 5.40 59.03 -42.25
CA ALA A 3 6.69 58.42 -42.66
C ALA A 3 8.04 58.90 -42.04
N PRO A 4 9.22 58.33 -42.40
CA PRO A 4 10.07 57.49 -41.54
C PRO A 4 11.49 58.08 -41.34
N ALA A 5 12.38 57.39 -40.62
CA ALA A 5 13.82 57.72 -40.62
C ALA A 5 14.69 56.46 -40.69
N ALA A 6 15.45 56.40 -41.79
CA ALA A 6 16.52 55.46 -42.08
C ALA A 6 17.83 55.86 -41.37
N GLY A 7 18.70 54.89 -41.13
CA GLY A 7 20.08 55.11 -40.70
C GLY A 7 21.00 54.09 -41.34
N ALA A 8 21.61 54.48 -42.46
CA ALA A 8 22.70 53.77 -43.12
C ALA A 8 24.05 54.35 -42.65
N GLY A 9 25.04 53.48 -42.43
CA GLY A 9 26.43 53.86 -42.15
C GLY A 9 27.38 52.77 -42.63
N SER A 10 28.18 53.09 -43.63
CA SER A 10 29.14 52.21 -44.33
C SER A 10 30.57 52.30 -43.78
N ARG A 11 31.42 51.33 -44.17
CA ARG A 11 32.89 51.35 -44.49
C ARG A 11 33.55 50.04 -44.01
N LEU A 12 33.88 49.07 -44.87
CA LEU A 12 35.13 48.89 -45.68
C LEU A 12 36.42 48.86 -44.82
N SER A 13 36.95 47.68 -44.46
CA SER A 13 38.07 46.90 -45.09
C SER A 13 39.49 47.36 -44.64
N PRO A 14 40.60 46.60 -44.85
CA PRO A 14 40.86 45.15 -44.93
C PRO A 14 42.17 44.73 -44.16
N ALA A 15 42.67 43.50 -44.44
CA ALA A 15 44.05 43.01 -44.26
C ALA A 15 44.40 42.34 -42.90
N THR A 16 45.18 41.26 -42.77
CA THR A 16 45.83 40.27 -43.66
C THR A 16 46.54 39.27 -42.71
N ALA A 17 46.71 38.04 -43.20
CA ALA A 17 47.84 37.13 -42.92
C ALA A 17 47.95 36.40 -41.56
N GLY A 18 47.84 35.07 -41.67
CA GLY A 18 48.93 34.17 -41.28
C GLY A 18 48.79 33.45 -39.95
N GLU A 19 48.35 32.18 -39.99
CA GLU A 19 49.11 31.06 -39.42
C GLU A 19 48.46 29.71 -39.80
N GLU A 20 49.02 29.08 -40.83
CA GLU A 20 49.01 27.64 -41.00
C GLU A 20 49.90 27.02 -39.91
N GLY A 21 49.38 26.08 -39.11
CA GLY A 21 50.26 25.39 -38.18
C GLY A 21 49.60 24.50 -37.13
N ARG A 22 49.20 23.30 -37.54
CA ARG A 22 49.31 22.07 -36.73
C ARG A 22 48.73 22.10 -35.30
N THR A 23 47.49 21.63 -35.16
CA THR A 23 47.11 20.71 -34.07
C THR A 23 45.80 19.98 -34.41
N SER A 24 45.74 19.39 -35.61
CA SER A 24 44.91 18.22 -35.82
C SER A 24 45.65 17.02 -35.20
N LEU A 25 45.03 16.41 -34.18
CA LEU A 25 45.20 15.01 -33.68
C LEU A 25 45.19 14.94 -32.15
N ARG A 26 43.99 15.07 -31.57
CA ARG A 26 43.48 14.20 -30.48
C ARG A 26 42.02 14.49 -30.16
N VAL A 27 41.15 14.58 -31.18
CA VAL A 27 39.73 14.26 -30.98
C VAL A 27 39.59 12.75 -31.21
N SER A 28 40.21 11.99 -30.31
CA SER A 28 40.07 10.54 -30.27
C SER A 28 38.67 10.20 -29.76
N GLY A 29 37.77 9.85 -30.66
CA GLY A 29 36.79 8.79 -30.41
C GLY A 29 35.91 8.87 -29.16
N ALA A 30 35.41 10.05 -28.79
CA ALA A 30 34.26 10.15 -27.89
C ALA A 30 32.95 9.96 -28.67
N GLY A 31 32.88 8.86 -29.44
CA GLY A 31 31.61 8.39 -29.99
C GLY A 31 30.72 7.94 -28.85
N SER A 32 29.73 8.76 -28.51
CA SER A 32 28.42 8.45 -27.90
C SER A 32 28.33 7.20 -27.00
N ARG A 33 29.30 6.97 -26.12
CA ARG A 33 29.16 5.95 -25.07
C ARG A 33 28.38 6.62 -23.95
N VAL A 34 27.07 6.39 -23.96
CA VAL A 34 26.14 6.64 -22.85
C VAL A 34 26.87 6.40 -21.53
N SER A 35 27.00 7.44 -20.71
CA SER A 35 27.82 7.39 -19.49
C SER A 35 27.30 6.29 -18.55
N LEU A 36 28.15 5.76 -17.66
CA LEU A 36 27.71 4.72 -16.72
C LEU A 36 26.57 5.24 -15.84
N LEU A 37 26.63 6.52 -15.43
CA LEU A 37 25.61 7.18 -14.65
C LEU A 37 24.28 7.28 -15.41
N GLU A 38 24.32 7.70 -16.67
CA GLU A 38 23.13 7.82 -17.52
C GLU A 38 22.44 6.46 -17.70
N ARG A 39 23.23 5.39 -17.92
CA ARG A 39 22.68 4.01 -17.99
C ARG A 39 21.98 3.61 -16.69
N ARG A 40 22.51 4.01 -15.53
CA ARG A 40 21.88 3.76 -14.22
C ARG A 40 20.60 4.57 -14.03
N TYR A 41 20.58 5.84 -14.43
CA TYR A 41 19.35 6.64 -14.42
C TYR A 41 18.27 6.05 -15.33
N ARG A 42 18.62 5.67 -16.58
CA ARG A 42 17.70 4.98 -17.49
C ARG A 42 17.19 3.66 -16.90
N ALA A 43 18.03 2.90 -16.20
CA ALA A 43 17.60 1.68 -15.51
C ALA A 43 16.58 1.96 -14.39
N VAL A 44 16.76 3.02 -13.61
CA VAL A 44 15.81 3.46 -12.58
C VAL A 44 14.52 3.97 -13.23
N LEU A 45 14.61 4.74 -14.30
CA LEU A 45 13.45 5.28 -15.02
C LEU A 45 12.59 4.18 -15.62
N ARG A 46 13.12 2.99 -15.98
CA ARG A 46 12.33 1.83 -16.43
C ARG A 46 11.23 1.40 -15.45
N LEU A 47 11.28 1.84 -14.18
CA LEU A 47 10.18 1.67 -13.23
C LEU A 47 8.91 2.44 -13.62
N LEU A 48 9.07 3.56 -14.33
CA LEU A 48 7.96 4.38 -14.83
C LEU A 48 7.20 3.66 -15.96
N PRO A 49 5.88 3.89 -16.09
CA PRO A 49 5.08 3.35 -17.18
C PRO A 49 5.66 3.73 -18.55
N ALA A 50 5.61 2.79 -19.50
CA ALA A 50 6.20 2.97 -20.84
C ALA A 50 5.65 4.20 -21.59
N SER A 51 4.36 4.53 -21.41
CA SER A 51 3.75 5.72 -22.02
C SER A 51 4.37 7.02 -21.51
N TYR A 52 4.65 7.10 -20.20
CA TYR A 52 5.26 8.27 -19.61
C TYR A 52 6.73 8.42 -20.03
N ARG A 53 7.45 7.28 -20.12
CA ARG A 53 8.84 7.27 -20.58
C ARG A 53 8.98 7.73 -22.03
N ALA A 54 8.07 7.33 -22.92
CA ALA A 54 8.12 7.73 -24.32
C ALA A 54 8.11 9.25 -24.51
N GLU A 55 7.47 9.99 -23.60
CA GLU A 55 7.35 11.45 -23.68
C GLU A 55 8.38 12.19 -22.83
N ARG A 56 8.78 11.64 -21.67
CA ARG A 56 9.52 12.38 -20.63
C ARG A 56 10.85 11.75 -20.21
N GLU A 57 11.22 10.58 -20.73
CA GLU A 57 12.46 9.90 -20.30
C GLU A 57 13.69 10.75 -20.57
N GLU A 58 13.85 11.29 -21.78
CA GLU A 58 15.00 12.11 -22.16
C GLU A 58 15.07 13.40 -21.32
N GLU A 59 13.97 14.14 -21.19
CA GLU A 59 13.91 15.35 -20.36
C GLU A 59 14.31 15.09 -18.90
N MET A 60 13.90 13.94 -18.33
CA MET A 60 14.24 13.57 -16.97
C MET A 60 15.70 13.15 -16.83
N VAL A 61 16.24 12.39 -17.79
CA VAL A 61 17.66 11.98 -17.78
C VAL A 61 18.54 13.22 -17.86
N ASP A 62 18.24 14.15 -18.78
CA ASP A 62 18.98 15.39 -18.94
C ASP A 62 18.98 16.21 -17.66
N ALA A 63 17.82 16.39 -17.02
CA ALA A 63 17.71 17.11 -15.74
C ALA A 63 18.50 16.43 -14.60
N PHE A 64 18.51 15.09 -14.53
CA PHE A 64 19.32 14.37 -13.53
C PHE A 64 20.82 14.48 -13.80
N MET A 65 21.23 14.43 -15.08
CA MET A 65 22.63 14.59 -15.47
C MET A 65 23.11 16.03 -15.20
N GLU A 66 22.28 17.05 -15.48
CA GLU A 66 22.58 18.45 -15.17
C GLU A 66 22.73 18.68 -13.65
N MET A 67 21.85 18.09 -12.84
CA MET A 67 21.91 18.20 -11.38
C MET A 67 23.10 17.45 -10.77
N SER A 68 23.54 16.36 -11.40
CA SER A 68 24.69 15.57 -10.96
C SER A 68 26.03 16.21 -11.30
N GLY A 69 26.06 17.09 -12.31
CA GLY A 69 27.29 17.70 -12.84
C GLY A 69 28.16 16.73 -13.64
N ASP A 70 29.33 17.21 -14.09
CA ASP A 70 30.29 16.41 -14.86
C ASP A 70 31.12 15.52 -13.93
N VAL A 71 30.60 14.32 -13.66
CA VAL A 71 31.26 13.31 -12.83
C VAL A 71 31.88 12.23 -13.70
N SER A 72 33.20 12.05 -13.59
CA SER A 72 33.93 11.02 -14.32
C SER A 72 33.42 9.61 -14.01
N ASP A 73 33.28 8.78 -15.05
CA ASP A 73 32.87 7.37 -14.95
C ASP A 73 33.84 6.53 -14.09
N GLU A 74 35.10 6.95 -13.95
CA GLU A 74 36.12 6.27 -13.13
C GLU A 74 35.75 6.25 -11.63
N LEU A 75 34.94 7.22 -11.18
CA LEU A 75 34.47 7.31 -9.80
C LEU A 75 33.25 6.40 -9.52
N ASN A 76 32.81 5.63 -10.51
CA ASN A 76 31.66 4.72 -10.40
C ASN A 76 30.38 5.41 -9.85
N PRO A 77 29.97 6.57 -10.39
CA PRO A 77 28.88 7.38 -9.86
C PRO A 77 27.55 6.60 -9.79
N ARG A 78 26.79 6.76 -8.70
CA ARG A 78 25.50 6.11 -8.48
C ARG A 78 24.40 7.16 -8.26
N PRO A 79 23.17 6.91 -8.75
CA PRO A 79 22.03 7.74 -8.41
C PRO A 79 21.87 7.88 -6.90
N ALA A 80 21.59 9.08 -6.42
CA ALA A 80 21.34 9.29 -5.02
C ALA A 80 20.07 8.54 -4.60
N TRP A 81 20.04 8.00 -3.38
CA TRP A 81 18.86 7.29 -2.86
C TRP A 81 17.60 8.17 -2.87
N GLY A 82 17.76 9.49 -2.69
CA GLY A 82 16.66 10.45 -2.79
C GLY A 82 16.05 10.52 -4.21
N GLU A 83 16.88 10.40 -5.25
CA GLU A 83 16.42 10.40 -6.65
C GLU A 83 15.74 9.07 -7.00
N ILE A 84 16.28 7.95 -6.54
CA ILE A 84 15.62 6.64 -6.72
C ILE A 84 14.26 6.66 -6.03
N ALA A 85 14.18 7.19 -4.81
CA ALA A 85 12.94 7.33 -4.06
C ALA A 85 11.94 8.27 -4.76
N SER A 86 12.40 9.37 -5.37
CA SER A 86 11.53 10.31 -6.09
C SER A 86 10.97 9.68 -7.37
N VAL A 87 11.79 8.98 -8.16
CA VAL A 87 11.35 8.24 -9.35
C VAL A 87 10.38 7.12 -8.97
N LEU A 88 10.67 6.38 -7.89
CA LEU A 88 9.76 5.34 -7.39
C LEU A 88 8.41 5.93 -6.95
N ALA A 89 8.43 7.04 -6.20
CA ALA A 89 7.22 7.73 -5.79
C ALA A 89 6.40 8.22 -6.98
N LEU A 90 7.07 8.74 -8.03
CA LEU A 90 6.44 9.11 -9.28
C LEU A 90 5.84 7.89 -10.00
N ALA A 91 6.58 6.77 -10.10
CA ALA A 91 6.11 5.53 -10.71
C ALA A 91 4.85 4.99 -10.02
N VAL A 92 4.84 5.00 -8.68
CA VAL A 92 3.69 4.64 -7.85
C VAL A 92 2.50 5.56 -8.16
N ARG A 93 2.71 6.89 -8.12
CA ARG A 93 1.67 7.88 -8.40
C ARG A 93 1.06 7.73 -9.80
N LEU A 94 1.88 7.44 -10.82
CA LEU A 94 1.41 7.21 -12.18
C LEU A 94 0.60 5.90 -12.30
N ARG A 95 1.00 4.84 -11.59
CA ARG A 95 0.30 3.54 -11.63
C ARG A 95 -1.00 3.52 -10.83
N PHE A 96 -1.10 4.31 -9.76
CA PHE A 96 -2.31 4.41 -8.91
C PHE A 96 -3.22 5.59 -9.24
N GLY A 97 -3.08 6.15 -10.45
CA GLY A 97 -4.13 6.97 -11.06
C GLY A 97 -4.27 8.37 -10.45
N GLY A 98 -3.31 9.24 -10.76
CA GLY A 98 -3.45 10.69 -10.59
C GLY A 98 -4.42 11.32 -11.60
N THR A 99 -4.68 12.62 -11.46
CA THR A 99 -5.52 13.39 -12.40
C THR A 99 -4.99 13.24 -13.84
N GLY A 100 -5.84 12.74 -14.74
CA GLY A 100 -5.49 12.51 -16.15
C GLY A 100 -4.91 11.12 -16.48
N ALA A 101 -4.80 10.21 -15.50
CA ALA A 101 -4.36 8.83 -15.76
C ALA A 101 -5.38 8.03 -16.59
N ASP A 102 -4.89 6.99 -17.26
CA ASP A 102 -5.74 6.02 -17.98
C ASP A 102 -6.87 5.51 -17.06
N PRO A 103 -8.13 5.48 -17.53
CA PRO A 103 -9.27 4.98 -16.77
C PRO A 103 -9.03 3.65 -16.05
N ARG A 104 -8.23 2.75 -16.63
CA ARG A 104 -7.87 1.46 -16.02
C ARG A 104 -6.92 1.63 -14.84
N LEU A 105 -5.91 2.49 -14.94
CA LEU A 105 -4.98 2.77 -13.83
C LEU A 105 -5.69 3.52 -12.70
N PHE A 106 -6.62 4.41 -13.03
CA PHE A 106 -7.49 5.06 -12.07
C PHE A 106 -8.33 4.04 -11.29
N ALA A 107 -8.93 3.06 -11.98
CA ALA A 107 -9.69 2.00 -11.33
C ALA A 107 -8.83 1.15 -10.38
N TRP A 108 -7.58 0.85 -10.74
CA TRP A 108 -6.63 0.18 -9.85
C TRP A 108 -6.27 1.01 -8.62
N GLY A 109 -5.98 2.31 -8.81
CA GLY A 109 -5.74 3.25 -7.72
C GLY A 109 -6.89 3.30 -6.72
N GLU A 110 -8.11 3.39 -7.23
CA GLU A 110 -9.31 3.38 -6.39
C GLU A 110 -9.51 2.04 -5.68
N SER A 111 -9.17 0.93 -6.32
CA SER A 111 -9.20 -0.41 -5.70
C SER A 111 -8.23 -0.49 -4.51
N VAL A 112 -7.01 0.04 -4.66
CA VAL A 112 -6.00 0.08 -3.60
C VAL A 112 -6.44 0.98 -2.44
N ARG A 113 -7.03 2.15 -2.72
CA ARG A 113 -7.60 3.01 -1.67
C ARG A 113 -8.72 2.32 -0.91
N LEU A 114 -9.61 1.62 -1.62
CA LEU A 114 -10.69 0.85 -0.99
C LEU A 114 -10.15 -0.31 -0.16
N LEU A 115 -9.13 -1.03 -0.65
CA LEU A 115 -8.45 -2.09 0.10
C LEU A 115 -7.82 -1.54 1.39
N ALA A 116 -7.15 -0.39 1.31
CA ALA A 116 -6.62 0.30 2.49
C ALA A 116 -7.71 0.63 3.50
N LEU A 117 -8.85 1.16 3.05
CA LEU A 117 -9.98 1.49 3.92
C LEU A 117 -10.61 0.24 4.56
N LEU A 118 -10.77 -0.85 3.81
CA LEU A 118 -11.30 -2.11 4.33
C LEU A 118 -10.37 -2.72 5.39
N GLY A 119 -9.07 -2.80 5.10
CA GLY A 119 -8.10 -3.33 6.06
C GLY A 119 -7.91 -2.44 7.29
N LEU A 120 -7.92 -1.10 7.12
CA LEU A 120 -7.92 -0.17 8.26
C LEU A 120 -9.19 -0.28 9.09
N ALA A 121 -10.36 -0.49 8.48
CA ALA A 121 -11.60 -0.72 9.22
C ALA A 121 -11.48 -1.99 10.06
N PHE A 122 -10.92 -3.06 9.51
CA PHE A 122 -10.64 -4.29 10.25
C PHE A 122 -9.68 -4.05 11.43
N HIS A 123 -8.53 -3.40 11.19
CA HIS A 123 -7.59 -3.08 12.28
C HIS A 123 -8.20 -2.13 13.32
N ALA A 124 -9.07 -1.20 12.93
CA ALA A 124 -9.78 -0.33 13.86
C ALA A 124 -10.74 -1.12 14.77
N MET A 125 -11.44 -2.12 14.24
CA MET A 125 -12.25 -3.01 15.07
C MET A 125 -11.39 -3.78 16.07
N GLY A 126 -10.28 -4.35 15.61
CA GLY A 126 -9.29 -5.00 16.50
C GLY A 126 -8.76 -4.04 17.56
N GLY A 127 -8.44 -2.80 17.19
CA GLY A 127 -8.01 -1.75 18.12
C GLY A 127 -9.07 -1.43 19.18
N VAL A 128 -10.34 -1.26 18.78
CA VAL A 128 -11.46 -1.03 19.73
C VAL A 128 -11.60 -2.21 20.69
N TYR A 129 -11.59 -3.45 20.18
CA TYR A 129 -11.67 -4.65 20.99
C TYR A 129 -10.51 -4.73 22.00
N THR A 130 -9.27 -4.54 21.53
CA THR A 130 -8.08 -4.50 22.40
C THR A 130 -8.18 -3.40 23.45
N GLY A 131 -8.74 -2.22 23.11
CA GLY A 131 -8.97 -1.14 24.06
C GLY A 131 -9.99 -1.50 25.14
N VAL A 132 -11.09 -2.17 24.78
CA VAL A 132 -12.10 -2.66 25.73
C VAL A 132 -11.50 -3.71 26.66
N GLU A 133 -10.73 -4.66 26.13
CA GLU A 133 -10.06 -5.68 26.93
C GLU A 133 -8.99 -5.09 27.85
N LEU A 134 -8.22 -4.10 27.37
CA LEU A 134 -7.27 -3.36 28.20
C LEU A 134 -7.99 -2.64 29.34
N LEU A 135 -9.09 -1.93 29.05
CA LEU A 135 -9.89 -1.24 30.07
C LEU A 135 -10.45 -2.23 31.09
N ARG A 136 -11.01 -3.36 30.62
CA ARG A 136 -11.53 -4.42 31.48
C ARG A 136 -10.45 -4.97 32.40
N THR A 137 -9.26 -5.21 31.87
CA THR A 137 -8.10 -5.70 32.63
C THR A 137 -7.65 -4.70 33.69
N LEU A 138 -7.58 -3.40 33.35
CA LEU A 138 -7.16 -2.36 34.27
C LEU A 138 -8.19 -2.09 35.38
N VAL A 139 -9.48 -2.08 35.06
CA VAL A 139 -10.56 -1.75 35.99
C VAL A 139 -10.89 -2.93 36.90
N PHE A 140 -11.03 -4.13 36.34
CA PHE A 140 -11.55 -5.29 37.07
C PHE A 140 -10.46 -6.29 37.48
N GLN A 141 -9.19 -6.05 37.15
CA GLN A 141 -8.06 -6.93 37.46
C GLN A 141 -8.28 -8.39 37.01
N VAL A 142 -9.03 -8.60 35.92
CA VAL A 142 -9.51 -9.93 35.49
C VAL A 142 -8.36 -10.84 35.01
N GLN A 143 -7.22 -10.27 34.63
CA GLN A 143 -6.05 -11.01 34.14
C GLN A 143 -4.74 -10.40 34.65
N PRO A 144 -4.35 -10.68 35.91
CA PRO A 144 -3.10 -10.17 36.47
C PRO A 144 -1.86 -10.71 35.73
N GLY A 145 -1.98 -11.84 35.01
CA GLY A 145 -0.90 -12.47 34.24
C GLY A 145 -0.67 -11.89 32.84
N LEU A 146 -1.61 -11.13 32.26
CA LEU A 146 -1.47 -10.69 30.85
C LEU A 146 -0.42 -9.59 30.64
N ALA A 147 0.19 -9.10 31.73
CA ALA A 147 1.07 -7.94 31.70
C ALA A 147 2.21 -8.05 32.73
N GLY A 148 2.53 -9.23 33.27
CA GLY A 148 3.57 -9.34 34.30
C GLY A 148 3.23 -8.60 35.60
N ALA A 149 4.19 -8.56 36.54
CA ALA A 149 3.97 -7.95 37.86
C ALA A 149 3.60 -6.45 37.76
N PRO A 150 2.78 -5.91 38.67
CA PRO A 150 2.53 -4.47 38.77
C PRO A 150 3.85 -3.68 38.81
N GLY A 151 3.99 -2.68 37.94
CA GLY A 151 5.22 -1.88 37.82
C GLY A 151 6.35 -2.50 37.00
N SER A 152 6.18 -3.71 36.47
CA SER A 152 7.19 -4.34 35.61
C SER A 152 7.31 -3.69 34.24
N PHE A 153 8.49 -3.84 33.62
CA PHE A 153 8.73 -3.41 32.24
C PHE A 153 7.86 -4.18 31.23
N GLU A 154 7.62 -5.48 31.48
CA GLU A 154 6.72 -6.32 30.67
C GLU A 154 5.29 -5.74 30.64
N ARG A 155 4.81 -5.24 31.79
CA ARG A 155 3.51 -4.57 31.88
C ARG A 155 3.46 -3.33 31.02
N LEU A 156 4.48 -2.49 31.15
CA LEU A 156 4.57 -1.25 30.39
C LEU A 156 4.59 -1.53 28.89
N LEU A 157 5.34 -2.55 28.46
CA LEU A 157 5.42 -2.96 27.07
C LEU A 157 4.08 -3.52 26.56
N ALA A 158 3.40 -4.39 27.32
CA ALA A 158 2.10 -4.93 26.95
C ALA A 158 1.03 -3.82 26.81
N VAL A 159 1.03 -2.84 27.71
CA VAL A 159 0.16 -1.66 27.64
C VAL A 159 0.52 -0.82 26.40
N ALA A 160 1.81 -0.57 26.16
CA ALA A 160 2.26 0.20 25.00
C ALA A 160 1.86 -0.46 23.67
N VAL A 161 2.00 -1.79 23.57
CA VAL A 161 1.56 -2.58 22.40
C VAL A 161 0.05 -2.47 22.21
N SER A 162 -0.73 -2.57 23.30
CA SER A 162 -2.19 -2.42 23.25
C SER A 162 -2.61 -1.01 22.81
N LEU A 163 -1.93 0.04 23.30
CA LEU A 163 -2.15 1.43 22.89
C LEU A 163 -1.77 1.67 21.42
N ALA A 164 -0.73 1.00 20.93
CA ALA A 164 -0.37 1.05 19.52
C ALA A 164 -1.51 0.49 18.65
N TYR A 165 -2.13 -0.65 19.00
CA TYR A 165 -3.30 -1.15 18.26
C TYR A 165 -4.47 -0.13 18.20
N LEU A 166 -4.68 0.67 19.25
CA LEU A 166 -5.67 1.76 19.21
C LEU A 166 -5.34 2.86 18.20
N CYS A 167 -4.07 3.04 17.83
CA CYS A 167 -3.68 3.96 16.77
C CYS A 167 -4.24 3.55 15.40
N SER A 168 -4.55 2.27 15.16
CA SER A 168 -5.26 1.85 13.95
C SER A 168 -6.69 2.39 13.90
N THR A 169 -7.37 2.50 15.04
CA THR A 169 -8.69 3.16 15.14
C THR A 169 -8.59 4.64 14.82
N VAL A 170 -7.58 5.32 15.38
CA VAL A 170 -7.31 6.74 15.07
C VAL A 170 -6.99 6.90 13.58
N ALA A 171 -6.23 5.98 12.98
CA ALA A 171 -5.89 6.01 11.58
C ALA A 171 -7.12 5.92 10.68
N PHE A 172 -8.01 4.99 10.98
CA PHE A 172 -9.27 4.82 10.26
C PHE A 172 -10.14 6.08 10.36
N LEU A 173 -10.32 6.64 11.56
CA LEU A 173 -11.11 7.86 11.75
C LEU A 173 -10.47 9.07 11.06
N ALA A 174 -9.14 9.19 11.12
CA ALA A 174 -8.39 10.26 10.47
C ALA A 174 -8.54 10.21 8.94
N ILE A 175 -8.47 9.03 8.32
CA ILE A 175 -8.62 8.92 6.86
C ILE A 175 -10.07 9.21 6.42
N MET A 176 -11.06 8.78 7.19
CA MET A 176 -12.48 9.09 6.92
C MET A 176 -12.78 10.59 7.04
N ARG A 177 -12.02 11.30 7.87
CA ARG A 177 -12.06 12.76 8.05
C ARG A 177 -11.27 13.55 6.99
N GLY A 178 -10.47 12.85 6.18
CA GLY A 178 -9.60 13.44 5.17
C GLY A 178 -8.23 13.88 5.67
N HIS A 179 -7.83 13.50 6.90
CA HIS A 179 -6.51 13.79 7.47
C HIS A 179 -5.50 12.70 7.09
N VAL A 180 -5.08 12.68 5.82
CA VAL A 180 -4.19 11.62 5.28
C VAL A 180 -2.89 11.48 6.05
N ARG A 181 -2.22 12.59 6.40
CA ARG A 181 -0.92 12.55 7.10
C ARG A 181 -1.05 11.88 8.46
N THR A 182 -2.03 12.29 9.25
CA THR A 182 -2.33 11.69 10.56
C THR A 182 -2.67 10.21 10.42
N ALA A 183 -3.49 9.85 9.42
CA ALA A 183 -3.84 8.46 9.17
C ALA A 183 -2.62 7.59 8.85
N LYS A 184 -1.69 8.07 8.01
CA LYS A 184 -0.46 7.34 7.68
C LYS A 184 0.43 7.11 8.90
N ILE A 185 0.68 8.16 9.69
CA ILE A 185 1.52 8.07 10.88
C ILE A 185 0.91 7.09 11.89
N THR A 186 -0.37 7.26 12.21
CA THR A 186 -1.06 6.41 13.20
C THR A 186 -1.24 4.97 12.71
N ALA A 187 -1.42 4.74 11.41
CA ALA A 187 -1.46 3.38 10.85
C ALA A 187 -0.10 2.67 10.98
N VAL A 188 1.00 3.37 10.68
CA VAL A 188 2.36 2.81 10.83
C VAL A 188 2.66 2.53 12.29
N VAL A 189 2.36 3.47 13.20
CA VAL A 189 2.54 3.27 14.64
C VAL A 189 1.71 2.08 15.13
N GLY A 190 0.47 1.95 14.68
CA GLY A 190 -0.38 0.83 15.12
C GLY A 190 0.02 -0.53 14.57
N ALA A 191 0.60 -0.58 13.37
CA ALA A 191 1.15 -1.81 12.80
C ALA A 191 2.54 -2.16 13.34
N ALA A 192 3.30 -1.18 13.85
CA ALA A 192 4.70 -1.35 14.22
C ALA A 192 4.97 -2.51 15.19
N PRO A 193 4.17 -2.74 16.26
CA PRO A 193 4.40 -3.88 17.14
C PRO A 193 4.30 -5.23 16.44
N ALA A 194 3.26 -5.43 15.61
CA ALA A 194 3.06 -6.67 14.87
C ALA A 194 4.18 -6.90 13.82
N LEU A 195 4.63 -5.82 13.16
CA LEU A 195 5.76 -5.87 12.24
C LEU A 195 7.07 -6.19 12.98
N ALA A 196 7.33 -5.53 14.11
CA ALA A 196 8.54 -5.76 14.90
C ALA A 196 8.60 -7.19 15.44
N TYR A 197 7.48 -7.69 15.95
CA TYR A 197 7.35 -9.05 16.49
C TYR A 197 7.71 -10.12 15.46
N THR A 198 7.36 -9.90 14.20
CA THR A 198 7.61 -10.87 13.11
C THR A 198 8.97 -10.66 12.43
N LEU A 199 9.35 -9.41 12.15
CA LEU A 199 10.55 -9.07 11.38
C LEU A 199 11.83 -9.18 12.19
N ILE A 200 11.86 -8.77 13.47
CA ILE A 200 13.08 -8.81 14.28
C ILE A 200 13.63 -10.23 14.40
N PRO A 201 12.82 -11.25 14.77
CA PRO A 201 13.30 -12.61 14.81
C PRO A 201 13.73 -13.10 13.42
N MET A 202 13.05 -12.69 12.34
CA MET A 202 13.39 -13.11 10.96
C MET A 202 14.75 -12.58 10.53
N ILE A 203 15.08 -11.35 10.93
CA ILE A 203 16.38 -10.71 10.63
C ILE A 203 17.49 -11.32 11.48
N LEU A 204 17.25 -11.52 12.79
CA LEU A 204 18.28 -11.95 13.73
C LEU A 204 18.57 -13.45 13.66
N ALA A 205 17.55 -14.30 13.50
CA ALA A 205 17.69 -15.75 13.50
C ALA A 205 17.72 -16.37 12.09
N GLY A 206 17.64 -15.53 11.05
CA GLY A 206 17.56 -15.96 9.65
C GLY A 206 16.17 -16.48 9.22
N PRO A 207 16.01 -16.84 7.93
CA PRO A 207 14.78 -17.45 7.42
C PRO A 207 14.65 -18.87 7.97
N VAL A 208 13.98 -18.98 9.11
CA VAL A 208 13.70 -20.27 9.74
C VAL A 208 12.65 -20.99 8.91
N MET A 209 13.08 -22.00 8.14
CA MET A 209 12.20 -22.87 7.33
C MET A 209 11.15 -23.60 8.18
N ASP A 210 11.32 -23.65 9.51
CA ASP A 210 10.42 -24.31 10.46
C ASP A 210 9.35 -23.38 11.08
N ARG A 211 9.23 -22.13 10.63
CA ARG A 211 8.20 -21.23 11.18
C ARG A 211 6.81 -21.60 10.69
N PRO A 212 5.80 -21.47 11.57
CA PRO A 212 4.42 -21.68 11.16
C PRO A 212 4.04 -20.63 10.11
N LEU A 213 3.40 -21.07 9.02
CA LEU A 213 2.97 -20.19 7.92
C LEU A 213 2.01 -19.07 8.37
N SER A 214 1.42 -19.18 9.57
CA SER A 214 0.58 -18.16 10.18
C SER A 214 1.34 -16.86 10.50
N GLU A 215 2.63 -16.93 10.83
CA GLU A 215 3.46 -15.73 11.08
C GLU A 215 3.58 -14.83 9.83
N PRO A 216 4.10 -15.32 8.68
CA PRO A 216 4.19 -14.50 7.49
C PRO A 216 2.81 -14.11 6.95
N ALA A 217 1.78 -14.95 7.11
CA ALA A 217 0.41 -14.59 6.74
C ALA A 217 -0.10 -13.39 7.57
N THR A 218 0.14 -13.38 8.88
CA THR A 218 -0.22 -12.27 9.78
C THR A 218 0.52 -10.99 9.40
N LEU A 219 1.82 -11.12 9.08
CA LEU A 219 2.64 -10.01 8.59
C LEU A 219 2.06 -9.42 7.30
N VAL A 220 1.74 -10.25 6.31
CA VAL A 220 1.13 -9.82 5.03
C VAL A 220 -0.22 -9.16 5.28
N PHE A 221 -1.07 -9.78 6.08
CA PHE A 221 -2.41 -9.28 6.41
C PHE A 221 -2.34 -7.90 7.09
N THR A 222 -1.36 -7.68 7.97
CA THR A 222 -1.15 -6.41 8.67
C THR A 222 -0.50 -5.35 7.77
N ALA A 223 0.51 -5.73 7.00
CA ALA A 223 1.29 -4.79 6.20
C ALA A 223 0.55 -4.30 4.96
N VAL A 224 -0.21 -5.16 4.28
CA VAL A 224 -0.85 -4.83 3.00
C VAL A 224 -1.79 -3.62 3.10
N PRO A 225 -2.71 -3.51 4.09
CA PRO A 225 -3.55 -2.32 4.23
C PRO A 225 -2.77 -1.03 4.49
N VAL A 226 -1.69 -1.10 5.28
CA VAL A 226 -0.84 0.04 5.58
C VAL A 226 -0.07 0.48 4.34
N ILE A 227 0.52 -0.46 3.60
CA ILE A 227 1.18 -0.20 2.32
C ILE A 227 0.17 0.39 1.32
N ALA A 228 -1.03 -0.19 1.23
CA ALA A 228 -2.10 0.32 0.38
C ALA A 228 -2.51 1.76 0.76
N LEU A 229 -2.55 2.11 2.06
CA LEU A 229 -2.78 3.48 2.53
C LEU A 229 -1.64 4.41 2.10
N LEU A 230 -0.39 3.98 2.27
CA LEU A 230 0.78 4.79 1.93
C LEU A 230 0.85 5.08 0.43
N LEU A 231 0.58 4.08 -0.41
CA LEU A 231 0.62 4.16 -1.88
C LEU A 231 -0.64 4.82 -2.47
N GLY A 232 -1.82 4.47 -1.98
CA GLY A 232 -3.10 4.88 -2.56
C GLY A 232 -3.47 6.34 -2.27
N PHE A 233 -3.04 6.90 -1.14
CA PHE A 233 -3.36 8.26 -0.73
C PHE A 233 -2.13 9.18 -0.82
N HIS A 234 -1.76 9.58 -2.03
CA HIS A 234 -0.75 10.62 -2.29
C HIS A 234 -1.38 12.02 -2.35
N GLY A 235 -0.56 13.08 -2.41
CA GLY A 235 -1.02 14.48 -2.26
C GLY A 235 -2.14 14.92 -3.21
N ASP A 236 -2.22 14.31 -4.38
CA ASP A 236 -3.21 14.65 -5.43
C ASP A 236 -4.46 13.79 -5.39
N ALA A 237 -4.42 12.70 -4.60
CA ALA A 237 -5.59 11.90 -4.31
C ALA A 237 -6.28 12.46 -3.06
N ALA A 238 -6.97 13.60 -3.23
CA ALA A 238 -7.71 14.21 -2.13
C ALA A 238 -8.78 13.22 -1.62
N PRO A 239 -8.74 12.82 -0.33
CA PRO A 239 -9.73 11.91 0.22
C PRO A 239 -11.11 12.57 0.20
N ARG A 240 -12.11 11.85 -0.32
CA ARG A 240 -13.50 12.28 -0.24
C ARG A 240 -13.95 12.20 1.21
N ARG A 241 -14.28 13.35 1.81
CA ARG A 241 -14.92 13.40 3.13
C ARG A 241 -16.24 12.63 3.06
N ARG A 242 -16.41 11.61 3.92
CA ARG A 242 -17.67 10.86 4.01
C ARG A 242 -18.45 11.31 5.25
N SER A 243 -19.77 11.14 5.20
CA SER A 243 -20.62 11.37 6.37
C SER A 243 -20.26 10.39 7.49
N TRP A 244 -20.45 10.80 8.74
CA TRP A 244 -20.20 9.97 9.90
C TRP A 244 -20.96 8.64 9.88
N ALA A 245 -22.21 8.66 9.40
CA ALA A 245 -23.02 7.46 9.27
C ALA A 245 -22.36 6.41 8.36
N LEU A 246 -21.78 6.83 7.23
CA LEU A 246 -21.06 5.94 6.32
C LEU A 246 -19.67 5.54 6.84
N ALA A 247 -19.03 6.40 7.65
CA ALA A 247 -17.75 6.11 8.27
C ALA A 247 -17.86 5.06 9.36
N LEU A 248 -18.91 5.14 10.18
CA LEU A 248 -19.12 4.29 11.34
C LEU A 248 -19.84 3.00 11.01
N SER A 249 -20.60 2.92 9.91
CA SER A 249 -21.37 1.72 9.57
C SER A 249 -20.54 0.42 9.50
N PRO A 250 -19.34 0.34 8.88
CA PRO A 250 -18.58 -0.91 8.87
C PRO A 250 -18.07 -1.28 10.27
N LEU A 251 -17.67 -0.28 11.06
CA LEU A 251 -17.17 -0.48 12.42
C LEU A 251 -18.30 -0.93 13.35
N ALA A 252 -19.47 -0.30 13.26
CA ALA A 252 -20.67 -0.68 14.01
C ALA A 252 -21.14 -2.09 13.63
N ALA A 253 -21.16 -2.43 12.34
CA ALA A 253 -21.56 -3.76 11.87
C ALA A 253 -20.62 -4.85 12.42
N GLY A 254 -19.31 -4.67 12.32
CA GLY A 254 -18.38 -5.68 12.82
C GLY A 254 -18.32 -5.74 14.35
N LEU A 255 -18.47 -4.62 15.07
CA LEU A 255 -18.64 -4.65 16.53
C LEU A 255 -19.92 -5.37 16.95
N ALA A 256 -21.03 -5.20 16.21
CA ALA A 256 -22.27 -5.92 16.49
C ALA A 256 -22.12 -7.43 16.27
N VAL A 257 -21.47 -7.85 15.17
CA VAL A 257 -21.17 -9.27 14.91
C VAL A 257 -20.24 -9.84 15.98
N LEU A 258 -19.20 -9.10 16.37
CA LEU A 258 -18.28 -9.50 17.43
C LEU A 258 -19.01 -9.66 18.77
N GLY A 259 -19.81 -8.67 19.17
CA GLY A 259 -20.59 -8.72 20.40
C GLY A 259 -21.61 -9.86 20.42
N CYS A 260 -22.29 -10.11 19.28
CA CYS A 260 -23.18 -11.24 19.12
C CYS A 260 -22.45 -12.58 19.26
N THR A 261 -21.28 -12.72 18.63
CA THR A 261 -20.46 -13.94 18.72
C THR A 261 -20.00 -14.18 20.16
N TRP A 262 -19.56 -13.13 20.86
CA TRP A 262 -19.22 -13.20 22.28
C TRP A 262 -20.40 -13.59 23.18
N LEU A 263 -21.58 -13.04 22.91
CA LEU A 263 -22.80 -13.41 23.64
C LEU A 263 -23.13 -14.90 23.45
N LEU A 264 -23.05 -15.41 22.22
CA LEU A 264 -23.28 -16.83 21.94
C LEU A 264 -22.28 -17.74 22.65
N VAL A 265 -21.00 -17.34 22.69
CA VAL A 265 -19.96 -18.06 23.45
C VAL A 265 -20.24 -18.00 24.96
N ALA A 266 -20.66 -16.85 25.49
CA ALA A 266 -20.98 -16.67 26.90
C ALA A 266 -22.18 -17.52 27.35
N LEU A 267 -23.12 -17.82 26.44
CA LEU A 267 -24.25 -18.72 26.70
C LEU A 267 -23.84 -20.20 26.84
N ARG A 268 -22.55 -20.54 26.67
CA ARG A 268 -21.98 -21.88 26.85
C ARG A 268 -22.84 -22.98 26.24
N LEU A 269 -23.22 -22.79 24.97
CA LEU A 269 -23.89 -23.85 24.22
C LEU A 269 -22.99 -25.11 24.26
N PRO A 270 -23.49 -26.25 24.79
CA PRO A 270 -22.72 -27.48 24.85
C PRO A 270 -22.18 -27.85 23.45
N ASP A 271 -20.93 -28.30 23.39
CA ASP A 271 -20.26 -28.77 22.15
C ASP A 271 -20.07 -27.70 21.04
N ALA A 272 -20.10 -26.42 21.39
CA ALA A 272 -19.99 -25.32 20.43
C ALA A 272 -18.55 -24.81 20.22
N ASP A 273 -17.54 -25.68 20.30
CA ASP A 273 -16.13 -25.29 20.10
C ASP A 273 -15.86 -24.65 18.73
N TRP A 274 -16.67 -25.00 17.74
CA TRP A 274 -16.63 -24.40 16.40
C TRP A 274 -17.04 -22.91 16.41
N LEU A 275 -17.80 -22.42 17.40
CA LEU A 275 -18.13 -20.99 17.52
C LEU A 275 -16.90 -20.14 17.77
N TYR A 276 -15.87 -20.68 18.44
CA TYR A 276 -14.61 -19.96 18.64
C TYR A 276 -13.88 -19.68 17.32
N LEU A 277 -14.11 -20.47 16.26
CA LEU A 277 -13.55 -20.21 14.93
C LEU A 277 -14.18 -19.01 14.23
N TRP A 278 -15.35 -18.59 14.71
CA TRP A 278 -16.03 -17.38 14.28
C TRP A 278 -15.63 -16.16 15.10
N LEU A 279 -14.84 -16.30 16.16
CA LEU A 279 -14.24 -15.15 16.86
C LEU A 279 -13.06 -14.58 16.05
N ASP A 280 -12.61 -13.39 16.47
CA ASP A 280 -11.49 -12.66 15.88
C ASP A 280 -11.65 -12.47 14.36
N LEU A 281 -10.71 -12.93 13.53
CA LEU A 281 -10.78 -12.90 12.06
C LEU A 281 -12.05 -13.56 11.49
N GLY A 282 -12.69 -14.45 12.25
CA GLY A 282 -13.84 -15.23 11.80
C GLY A 282 -15.09 -14.36 11.67
N THR A 283 -15.20 -13.35 12.53
CA THR A 283 -16.29 -12.37 12.53
C THR A 283 -16.28 -11.49 11.28
N ALA A 284 -15.11 -11.31 10.67
CA ALA A 284 -14.97 -10.51 9.45
C ALA A 284 -15.49 -11.26 8.21
N ILE A 285 -15.46 -12.59 8.20
CA ILE A 285 -15.90 -13.41 7.06
C ILE A 285 -17.37 -13.19 6.69
N PRO A 286 -18.36 -13.26 7.61
CA PRO A 286 -19.76 -13.05 7.26
C PRO A 286 -20.02 -11.60 6.81
N VAL A 287 -19.39 -10.61 7.45
CA VAL A 287 -19.50 -9.20 7.06
C VAL A 287 -18.93 -8.98 5.66
N TRP A 288 -17.75 -9.55 5.38
CA TRP A 288 -17.13 -9.49 4.07
C TRP A 288 -17.97 -10.21 3.02
N ALA A 289 -18.49 -11.41 3.31
CA ALA A 289 -19.29 -12.18 2.39
C ALA A 289 -20.60 -11.45 2.03
N ALA A 290 -21.27 -10.83 3.01
CA ALA A 290 -22.44 -10.00 2.77
C ALA A 290 -22.09 -8.80 1.86
N GLY A 291 -20.96 -8.13 2.11
CA GLY A 291 -20.45 -7.06 1.25
C GLY A 291 -20.14 -7.55 -0.18
N ALA A 292 -19.54 -8.72 -0.32
CA ALA A 292 -19.20 -9.34 -1.59
C ALA A 292 -20.45 -9.64 -2.42
N VAL A 293 -21.47 -10.25 -1.79
CA VAL A 293 -22.76 -10.51 -2.43
C VAL A 293 -23.44 -9.20 -2.84
N ALA A 294 -23.41 -8.17 -1.99
CA ALA A 294 -23.96 -6.84 -2.33
C ALA A 294 -23.26 -6.22 -3.55
N VAL A 295 -21.93 -6.33 -3.65
CA VAL A 295 -21.14 -5.84 -4.78
C VAL A 295 -21.46 -6.61 -6.06
N LEU A 296 -21.58 -7.94 -6.00
CA LEU A 296 -21.92 -8.78 -7.14
C LEU A 296 -23.36 -8.55 -7.64
N THR A 297 -24.32 -8.41 -6.73
CA THR A 297 -25.74 -8.22 -7.07
C THR A 297 -26.03 -6.83 -7.63
N ARG A 298 -25.39 -5.78 -7.09
CA ARG A 298 -25.60 -4.39 -7.54
C ARG A 298 -24.84 -4.01 -8.81
N ARG A 299 -24.08 -4.95 -9.40
CA ARG A 299 -23.15 -4.68 -10.52
C ARG A 299 -22.28 -3.46 -10.23
N SER A 300 -21.73 -3.45 -9.02
CA SER A 300 -20.92 -2.36 -8.48
C SER A 300 -19.74 -2.01 -9.40
N ALA A 301 -19.20 -0.79 -9.21
CA ALA A 301 -18.07 -0.31 -9.97
C ALA A 301 -16.87 -1.29 -9.88
N PRO A 302 -16.12 -1.50 -10.98
CA PRO A 302 -14.99 -2.43 -11.03
C PRO A 302 -13.99 -2.30 -9.86
N PRO A 303 -13.66 -1.08 -9.37
CA PRO A 303 -12.75 -0.93 -8.24
C PRO A 303 -13.22 -1.58 -6.95
N GLN A 304 -14.54 -1.57 -6.71
CA GLN A 304 -15.12 -2.17 -5.51
C GLN A 304 -14.98 -3.69 -5.55
N ALA A 305 -15.22 -4.30 -6.72
CA ALA A 305 -15.07 -5.74 -6.89
C ALA A 305 -13.62 -6.19 -6.72
N LEU A 306 -12.66 -5.48 -7.31
CA LEU A 306 -11.23 -5.77 -7.17
C LEU A 306 -10.74 -5.60 -5.71
N ALA A 307 -11.15 -4.53 -5.04
CA ALA A 307 -10.80 -4.30 -3.63
C ALA A 307 -11.36 -5.39 -2.72
N MET A 308 -12.63 -5.78 -2.91
CA MET A 308 -13.26 -6.84 -2.13
C MET A 308 -12.61 -8.20 -2.41
N SER A 309 -12.24 -8.49 -3.65
CA SER A 309 -11.49 -9.71 -4.01
C SER A 309 -10.13 -9.74 -3.30
N ALA A 310 -9.35 -8.66 -3.35
CA ALA A 310 -8.07 -8.58 -2.66
C ALA A 310 -8.21 -8.76 -1.14
N ALA A 311 -9.22 -8.12 -0.52
CA ALA A 311 -9.52 -8.31 0.90
C ALA A 311 -9.90 -9.77 1.23
N GLY A 312 -10.69 -10.40 0.36
CA GLY A 312 -11.07 -11.82 0.50
C GLY A 312 -9.89 -12.77 0.39
N LEU A 313 -8.94 -12.49 -0.51
CA LEU A 313 -7.71 -13.26 -0.64
C LEU A 313 -6.79 -13.11 0.58
N LEU A 314 -6.74 -11.93 1.21
CA LEU A 314 -6.01 -11.74 2.47
C LEU A 314 -6.64 -12.55 3.61
N LEU A 315 -7.98 -12.54 3.71
CA LEU A 315 -8.71 -13.37 4.68
C LEU A 315 -8.51 -14.87 4.40
N LEU A 316 -8.52 -15.28 3.13
CA LEU A 316 -8.28 -16.65 2.71
C LEU A 316 -6.88 -17.10 3.10
N LEU A 317 -5.86 -16.27 2.86
CA LEU A 317 -4.47 -16.55 3.25
C LEU A 317 -4.39 -16.84 4.75
N MET A 318 -4.99 -16.00 5.59
CA MET A 318 -5.03 -16.23 7.04
C MET A 318 -5.73 -17.54 7.40
N ARG A 319 -6.87 -17.85 6.77
CA ARG A 319 -7.66 -19.05 7.06
C ARG A 319 -6.98 -20.34 6.61
N LEU A 320 -6.28 -20.33 5.48
CA LEU A 320 -5.52 -21.49 5.00
C LEU A 320 -4.42 -21.90 5.99
N THR A 321 -3.77 -20.94 6.67
CA THR A 321 -2.76 -21.26 7.68
C THR A 321 -3.33 -21.93 8.94
N LEU A 322 -4.62 -21.75 9.22
CA LEU A 322 -5.30 -22.42 10.33
C LEU A 322 -5.60 -23.89 10.03
N LEU A 323 -5.84 -24.25 8.75
CA LEU A 323 -6.16 -25.64 8.37
C LEU A 323 -5.06 -26.63 8.76
N GLY A 324 -3.80 -26.24 8.64
CA GLY A 324 -2.66 -27.10 8.97
C GLY A 324 -2.48 -27.36 10.47
N ASN A 325 -3.17 -26.61 11.33
CA ASN A 325 -3.01 -26.67 12.78
C ASN A 325 -4.24 -27.24 13.51
N LEU A 326 -5.32 -27.53 12.79
CA LEU A 326 -6.57 -28.01 13.38
C LEU A 326 -6.68 -29.53 13.28
N PRO A 327 -7.12 -30.22 14.36
CA PRO A 327 -7.44 -31.64 14.28
C PRO A 327 -8.63 -31.88 13.35
N ASP A 328 -8.70 -33.08 12.78
CA ASP A 328 -9.84 -33.51 11.99
C ASP A 328 -11.13 -33.44 12.83
N GLY A 329 -12.21 -32.90 12.24
CA GLY A 329 -13.48 -32.77 12.91
C GLY A 329 -14.31 -31.55 12.48
N PRO A 330 -15.33 -31.16 13.27
CA PRO A 330 -16.21 -30.03 12.96
C PRO A 330 -15.47 -28.70 12.79
N ALA A 331 -14.40 -28.49 13.55
CA ALA A 331 -13.55 -27.31 13.46
C ALA A 331 -12.88 -27.19 12.09
N TRP A 332 -12.24 -28.28 11.64
CA TRP A 332 -11.61 -28.36 10.32
C TRP A 332 -12.62 -28.14 9.19
N LEU A 333 -13.79 -28.80 9.25
CA LEU A 333 -14.86 -28.63 8.27
C LEU A 333 -15.35 -27.18 8.19
N THR A 334 -15.46 -26.51 9.33
CA THR A 334 -15.86 -25.10 9.40
C THR A 334 -14.84 -24.19 8.70
N VAL A 335 -13.54 -24.38 8.95
CA VAL A 335 -12.50 -23.59 8.27
C VAL A 335 -12.44 -23.93 6.78
N CYS A 336 -12.62 -25.19 6.39
CA CYS A 336 -12.74 -25.58 4.97
C CYS A 336 -13.90 -24.86 4.28
N ALA A 337 -15.08 -24.82 4.91
CA ALA A 337 -16.23 -24.10 4.39
C ALA A 337 -15.96 -22.59 4.28
N GLN A 338 -15.31 -21.99 5.27
CA GLN A 338 -14.87 -20.60 5.22
C GLN A 338 -13.90 -20.34 4.07
N CYS A 339 -12.90 -21.19 3.87
CA CYS A 339 -11.94 -21.09 2.77
C CYS A 339 -12.63 -21.22 1.40
N ALA A 340 -13.53 -22.19 1.24
CA ALA A 340 -14.29 -22.37 0.01
C ALA A 340 -15.19 -21.16 -0.32
N LEU A 341 -15.85 -20.60 0.69
CA LEU A 341 -16.65 -19.37 0.57
C LEU A 341 -15.77 -18.17 0.16
N LEU A 342 -14.66 -17.94 0.86
CA LEU A 342 -13.74 -16.85 0.57
C LEU A 342 -13.16 -16.97 -0.84
N TRP A 343 -12.72 -18.17 -1.24
CA TRP A 343 -12.15 -18.43 -2.56
C TRP A 343 -13.18 -18.18 -3.66
N SER A 344 -14.35 -18.80 -3.58
CA SER A 344 -15.40 -18.70 -4.61
C SER A 344 -15.86 -17.26 -4.84
N LEU A 345 -16.17 -16.53 -3.77
CA LEU A 345 -16.57 -15.13 -3.85
C LEU A 345 -15.42 -14.23 -4.34
N SER A 346 -14.17 -14.47 -3.91
CA SER A 346 -13.02 -13.67 -4.35
C SER A 346 -12.73 -13.85 -5.83
N VAL A 347 -12.87 -15.08 -6.36
CA VAL A 347 -12.73 -15.38 -7.80
C VAL A 347 -13.85 -14.72 -8.60
N ALA A 348 -15.09 -14.81 -8.14
CA ALA A 348 -16.23 -14.17 -8.80
C ALA A 348 -16.06 -12.63 -8.86
N LEU A 349 -15.64 -12.03 -7.75
CA LEU A 349 -15.35 -10.60 -7.67
C LEU A 349 -14.17 -10.19 -8.56
N ALA A 350 -13.08 -10.96 -8.57
CA ALA A 350 -11.94 -10.72 -9.45
C ALA A 350 -12.36 -10.75 -10.92
N TRP A 351 -13.18 -11.73 -11.29
CA TRP A 351 -13.70 -11.88 -12.65
C TRP A 351 -14.60 -10.72 -13.08
N VAL A 352 -15.58 -10.35 -12.26
CA VAL A 352 -16.46 -9.19 -12.53
C VAL A 352 -15.65 -7.89 -12.58
N GLY A 353 -14.73 -7.71 -11.64
CA GLY A 353 -13.84 -6.55 -11.60
C GLY A 353 -12.96 -6.45 -12.85
N ALA A 354 -12.31 -7.55 -13.26
CA ALA A 354 -11.44 -7.59 -14.43
C ALA A 354 -12.21 -7.34 -15.73
N ARG A 355 -13.41 -7.92 -15.88
CA ARG A 355 -14.28 -7.70 -17.05
C ARG A 355 -14.85 -6.29 -17.12
N GLY A 356 -15.04 -5.64 -15.98
CA GLY A 356 -15.54 -4.28 -15.90
C GLY A 356 -14.48 -3.21 -16.17
N LEU A 357 -13.19 -3.57 -16.24
CA LEU A 357 -12.14 -2.60 -16.56
C LEU A 357 -12.26 -2.14 -18.01
N PRO A 358 -12.14 -0.82 -18.28
CA PRO A 358 -12.15 -0.31 -19.64
C PRO A 358 -11.00 -0.93 -20.45
N ALA A 359 -11.28 -1.25 -21.71
CA ALA A 359 -10.27 -1.75 -22.63
C ALA A 359 -9.11 -0.74 -22.73
N ARG A 360 -7.88 -1.26 -22.79
CA ARG A 360 -6.69 -0.43 -22.96
C ARG A 360 -6.87 0.36 -24.25
N ARG A 361 -6.89 1.70 -24.17
CA ARG A 361 -6.85 2.50 -25.39
C ARG A 361 -5.54 2.18 -26.11
N PRO A 362 -5.57 1.81 -27.41
CA PRO A 362 -4.33 1.67 -28.17
C PRO A 362 -3.59 3.00 -28.04
N ALA A 363 -2.29 2.92 -27.70
CA ALA A 363 -1.45 4.11 -27.70
C ALA A 363 -1.56 4.70 -29.10
N PHE A 364 -1.94 5.99 -29.19
CA PHE A 364 -1.95 6.71 -30.45
C PHE A 364 -0.55 6.52 -31.03
N GLN A 365 -0.44 5.79 -32.15
CA GLN A 365 0.81 5.75 -32.91
C GLN A 365 0.87 7.12 -33.61
N PRO A 366 1.88 7.96 -33.28
CA PRO A 366 2.04 9.25 -33.93
C PRO A 366 2.37 9.11 -35.42
#